data_AF-W2LXB7-F1
#
_entry.id   AF-W2LXB7-F1
#
_cell.length_a   1.000
_cell.length_b   1.000
_cell.length_c   1.000
_cell.angle_alpha   90.00
_cell.angle_beta   90.00
_cell.angle_gamma   90.00
#
_symmetry.space_group_name_H-M   'P 1'
#
loop_
_entity.id
_entity.type
_entity.pdbx_description
1 polymer ?
#
loop_
_entity_poly.entity_id
_entity_poly.type
_entity_poly.pdbx_seq_one_letter_code
_entity_poly.pdbx_strand_id
1 'polypeptide(L)'
;MPRTPEKKDIPPAIRLRVVLFLAERSVRGKLLRGSVCAAMEEFGFCRNSVKKMWGIRGKVDVFCASTRTPLKRGRRLALDEIVQLVQAVPLCQRQTQLSLAAASGIPRTTLQRYLADGTLRRAASRLKPALTAGHKTKRLQWALAHVDLPLGGRMYRMHHMYDTVHIDEKWFNLYKGTTKYYLTASEQLLYRACPNKKYIAKVMFLAVVARPRYDFHRKQHFDGKIGIWPIVEKIEALRSSINRPKGTMITKNVSMTITLYRKFLVEKVFPSIQAKMPARRWSTVVVQQDNAGPHVLENDAELETEGKVDGWSIKMRCQPPRSPDLNVLD
;
A
#
# COMPACT_ATOMS: atom_id res chain seq x y z
N MET A 1 -55.07 4.85 -3.13
CA MET A 1 -54.41 5.25 -4.38
C MET A 1 -52.96 5.61 -4.09
N PRO A 2 -51.98 4.94 -4.74
CA PRO A 2 -50.57 5.27 -4.58
C PRO A 2 -50.31 6.67 -5.16
N ARG A 3 -49.55 7.51 -4.44
CA ARG A 3 -49.15 8.84 -4.91
C ARG A 3 -48.13 8.67 -6.03
N THR A 4 -48.39 9.28 -7.19
CA THR A 4 -47.41 9.40 -8.27
C THR A 4 -46.22 10.28 -7.82
N PRO A 5 -44.96 9.92 -8.13
CA PRO A 5 -43.79 10.48 -7.46
C PRO A 5 -43.41 11.92 -7.88
N GLU A 6 -44.10 12.51 -8.85
CA GLU A 6 -43.62 13.72 -9.55
C GLU A 6 -44.47 14.98 -9.33
N LYS A 7 -45.56 14.93 -8.55
CA LYS A 7 -46.34 16.15 -8.28
C LYS A 7 -45.62 17.02 -7.24
N LYS A 8 -45.15 18.20 -7.68
CA LYS A 8 -44.62 19.26 -6.80
C LYS A 8 -45.66 19.62 -5.74
N ASP A 9 -45.22 19.76 -4.49
CA ASP A 9 -46.07 20.18 -3.37
C ASP A 9 -46.71 21.55 -3.66
N ILE A 10 -47.96 21.75 -3.22
CA ILE A 10 -48.64 23.04 -3.35
C ILE A 10 -47.84 24.08 -2.54
N PRO A 11 -47.31 25.15 -3.16
CA PRO A 11 -46.55 26.19 -2.48
C PRO A 11 -47.36 26.87 -1.36
N PRO A 12 -46.73 27.29 -0.25
CA PRO A 12 -47.42 27.96 0.86
C PRO A 12 -48.25 29.17 0.42
N ALA A 13 -47.74 29.97 -0.52
CA ALA A 13 -48.45 31.13 -1.07
C ALA A 13 -49.75 30.73 -1.78
N ILE A 14 -49.76 29.61 -2.52
CA ILE A 14 -50.96 29.13 -3.22
C ILE A 14 -51.97 28.58 -2.22
N ARG A 15 -51.51 27.88 -1.17
CA ARG A 15 -52.39 27.45 -0.08
C ARG A 15 -53.10 28.66 0.53
N LEU A 16 -52.36 29.76 0.81
CA LEU A 16 -52.89 31.00 1.40
C LEU A 16 -53.99 31.60 0.54
N ARG A 17 -53.75 31.70 -0.76
CA ARG A 17 -54.76 32.19 -1.70
C ARG A 17 -56.04 31.35 -1.66
N VAL A 18 -55.93 30.02 -1.61
CA VAL A 18 -57.11 29.15 -1.51
C VAL A 18 -57.88 29.38 -0.21
N VAL A 19 -57.19 29.57 0.93
CA VAL A 19 -57.86 29.81 2.22
C VAL A 19 -58.51 31.19 2.28
N LEU A 20 -57.83 32.23 1.78
CA LEU A 20 -58.40 33.58 1.69
C LEU A 20 -59.65 33.60 0.79
N PHE A 21 -59.56 32.96 -0.38
CA PHE A 21 -60.68 32.82 -1.31
C PHE A 21 -61.90 32.13 -0.68
N LEU A 22 -61.66 31.11 0.13
CA LEU A 22 -62.71 30.41 0.88
C LEU A 22 -63.21 31.22 2.08
N ALA A 23 -62.37 32.04 2.70
CA ALA A 23 -62.73 32.88 3.83
C ALA A 23 -63.69 33.99 3.44
N GLU A 24 -63.46 34.64 2.30
CA GLU A 24 -64.37 35.61 1.68
C GLU A 24 -65.75 35.02 1.38
N ARG A 25 -65.80 33.72 1.06
CA ARG A 25 -67.02 32.97 0.77
C ARG A 25 -67.52 32.15 1.95
N SER A 26 -67.22 32.62 3.16
CA SER A 26 -67.67 32.01 4.42
C SER A 26 -68.42 33.01 5.31
N VAL A 27 -69.46 32.54 5.97
CA VAL A 27 -70.23 33.32 6.95
C VAL A 27 -70.21 32.58 8.27
N ARG A 28 -69.79 33.25 9.35
CA ARG A 28 -69.61 32.64 10.69
C ARG A 28 -68.78 31.35 10.67
N GLY A 29 -67.73 31.32 9.83
CA GLY A 29 -66.84 30.17 9.70
C GLY A 29 -67.41 28.96 8.94
N LYS A 30 -68.63 29.05 8.39
CA LYS A 30 -69.23 28.05 7.50
C LYS A 30 -69.13 28.50 6.05
N LEU A 31 -68.68 27.62 5.17
CA LEU A 31 -68.60 27.89 3.73
C LEU A 31 -69.99 27.94 3.11
N LEU A 32 -70.23 28.93 2.26
CA LEU A 32 -71.45 29.00 1.45
C LEU A 32 -71.55 27.79 0.50
N ARG A 33 -72.77 27.47 0.09
CA ARG A 33 -73.02 26.35 -0.83
C ARG A 33 -72.33 26.66 -2.17
N GLY A 34 -71.51 25.72 -2.66
CA GLY A 34 -70.77 25.87 -3.91
C GLY A 34 -69.35 26.45 -3.78
N SER A 35 -68.95 27.03 -2.63
CA SER A 35 -67.62 27.65 -2.46
C SER A 35 -66.46 26.69 -2.69
N VAL A 36 -66.63 25.41 -2.35
CA VAL A 36 -65.60 24.39 -2.60
C VAL A 36 -65.50 24.05 -4.09
N CYS A 37 -66.62 24.03 -4.83
CA CYS A 37 -66.58 23.79 -6.28
C CYS A 37 -65.92 24.97 -7.00
N ALA A 38 -66.27 26.21 -6.62
CA ALA A 38 -65.61 27.41 -7.14
C ALA A 38 -64.09 27.41 -6.89
N ALA A 39 -63.65 27.00 -5.70
CA ALA A 39 -62.22 26.89 -5.39
C ALA A 39 -61.52 25.75 -6.15
N MET A 40 -62.25 24.70 -6.55
CA MET A 40 -61.69 23.64 -7.39
C MET A 40 -61.49 24.11 -8.83
N GLU A 41 -62.45 24.87 -9.36
CA GLU A 41 -62.39 25.44 -10.71
C GLU A 41 -61.28 26.49 -10.82
N GLU A 42 -61.17 27.38 -9.82
CA GLU A 42 -60.21 28.48 -9.88
C GLU A 42 -58.74 28.05 -9.66
N PHE A 43 -58.52 27.06 -8.78
CA PHE A 43 -57.15 26.64 -8.40
C PHE A 43 -56.74 25.25 -8.93
N GLY A 44 -57.63 24.54 -9.63
CA GLY A 44 -57.34 23.24 -10.23
C GLY A 44 -57.04 22.11 -9.22
N PHE A 45 -57.48 22.25 -7.96
CA PHE A 45 -57.23 21.27 -6.91
C PHE A 45 -58.39 20.29 -6.73
N CYS A 46 -58.10 19.08 -6.27
CA CYS A 46 -59.15 18.12 -5.94
C CYS A 46 -59.92 18.55 -4.68
N ARG A 47 -61.20 18.17 -4.62
CA ARG A 47 -62.11 18.50 -3.51
C ARG A 47 -61.54 18.20 -2.12
N ASN A 48 -60.82 17.08 -2.00
CA ASN A 48 -60.21 16.65 -0.74
C ASN A 48 -59.04 17.57 -0.31
N SER A 49 -58.23 18.05 -1.26
CA SER A 49 -57.16 19.01 -0.98
C SER A 49 -57.73 20.35 -0.51
N VAL A 50 -58.78 20.86 -1.18
CA VAL A 50 -59.46 22.10 -0.80
C VAL A 50 -60.07 22.00 0.60
N LYS A 51 -60.80 20.91 0.89
CA LYS A 51 -61.34 20.65 2.24
C LYS A 51 -60.25 20.54 3.30
N LYS A 52 -59.14 19.88 3.00
CA LYS A 52 -58.01 19.74 3.93
C LYS A 52 -57.34 21.08 4.23
N MET A 53 -57.13 21.93 3.22
CA MET A 53 -56.63 23.29 3.41
C MET A 53 -57.57 24.12 4.28
N TRP A 54 -58.88 24.07 4.03
CA TRP A 54 -59.88 24.74 4.86
C TRP A 54 -59.92 24.22 6.30
N GLY A 55 -59.75 22.91 6.51
CA GLY A 55 -59.71 22.30 7.84
C GLY A 55 -58.53 22.75 8.71
N ILE A 56 -57.43 23.20 8.10
CA ILE A 56 -56.20 23.61 8.78
C ILE A 56 -56.11 25.15 8.95
N ARG A 57 -57.13 25.91 8.49
CA ARG A 57 -57.14 27.40 8.47
C ARG A 57 -56.84 28.09 9.81
N GLY A 58 -57.10 27.44 10.94
CA GLY A 58 -56.84 27.99 12.28
C GLY A 58 -55.42 27.78 12.80
N LYS A 59 -54.53 27.13 12.02
CA LYS A 59 -53.15 26.84 12.40
C LYS A 59 -52.18 27.46 11.38
N VAL A 60 -51.95 28.77 11.53
CA VAL A 60 -51.14 29.59 10.62
C VAL A 60 -49.72 29.01 10.44
N ASP A 61 -49.12 28.48 11.51
CA ASP A 61 -47.76 27.90 11.49
C ASP A 61 -47.66 26.64 10.63
N VAL A 62 -48.68 25.78 10.66
CA VAL A 62 -48.73 24.51 9.90
C VAL A 62 -48.93 24.77 8.41
N PHE A 63 -49.50 25.92 8.09
CA PHE A 63 -49.91 26.29 6.76
C PHE A 63 -48.76 26.90 5.94
N CYS A 64 -47.90 27.68 6.60
CA CYS A 64 -46.69 28.26 6.04
C CYS A 64 -45.50 27.29 6.02
N ALA A 65 -45.54 26.20 6.81
CA ALA A 65 -44.47 25.21 6.86
C ALA A 65 -44.45 24.26 5.64
N SER A 66 -43.24 23.88 5.21
CA SER A 66 -43.05 22.81 4.24
C SER A 66 -43.58 21.48 4.79
N THR A 67 -44.39 20.77 4.01
CA THR A 67 -45.00 19.47 4.40
C THR A 67 -44.03 18.30 4.45
N ARG A 68 -42.72 18.53 4.24
CA ARG A 68 -41.71 17.49 4.41
C ARG A 68 -41.53 17.19 5.90
N THR A 69 -42.20 16.16 6.39
CA THR A 69 -41.76 15.46 7.59
C THR A 69 -40.34 14.95 7.31
N PRO A 70 -39.32 15.35 8.09
CA PRO A 70 -38.01 14.74 7.98
C PRO A 70 -38.18 13.23 8.22
N LEU A 71 -37.64 12.40 7.32
CA LEU A 71 -37.53 10.98 7.59
C LEU A 71 -36.85 10.82 8.96
N LYS A 72 -37.43 10.00 9.86
CA LYS A 72 -36.77 9.60 11.11
C LYS A 72 -35.48 8.88 10.72
N ARG A 73 -34.38 9.61 10.63
CA ARG A 73 -33.05 9.03 10.44
C ARG A 73 -32.67 8.43 11.79
N GLY A 74 -32.34 7.14 11.82
CA GLY A 74 -31.85 6.48 13.03
C GLY A 74 -30.65 7.22 13.64
N ARG A 75 -30.40 7.00 14.94
CA ARG A 75 -29.28 7.61 15.68
C ARG A 75 -27.98 7.42 14.89
N ARG A 76 -27.33 8.53 14.53
CA ARG A 76 -25.95 8.50 14.02
C ARG A 76 -25.03 8.43 15.23
N LEU A 77 -24.20 7.39 15.30
CA LEU A 77 -23.12 7.33 16.30
C LEU A 77 -22.19 8.52 16.08
N ALA A 78 -21.78 9.18 17.18
CA ALA A 78 -20.78 10.23 17.11
C ALA A 78 -19.42 9.66 16.72
N LEU A 79 -18.55 10.48 16.13
CA LEU A 79 -17.24 10.03 15.66
C LEU A 79 -16.40 9.45 16.80
N ASP A 80 -16.40 10.11 17.96
CA ASP A 80 -15.69 9.67 19.16
C ASP A 80 -16.22 8.32 19.69
N GLU A 81 -17.54 8.15 19.65
CA GLU A 81 -18.22 6.90 20.06
C GLU A 81 -17.76 5.73 19.17
N ILE A 82 -17.60 5.96 17.87
CA ILE A 82 -17.10 4.94 16.92
C ILE A 82 -15.63 4.60 17.19
N VAL A 83 -14.80 5.60 17.43
CA VAL A 83 -13.37 5.38 17.73
C VAL A 83 -13.23 4.56 19.00
N GLN A 84 -13.98 4.89 20.05
CA GLN A 84 -13.98 4.14 21.32
C GLN A 84 -14.45 2.69 21.13
N LEU A 85 -15.55 2.47 20.41
CA LEU A 85 -16.05 1.11 20.13
C LEU A 85 -15.03 0.28 19.36
N VAL A 86 -14.39 0.86 18.34
CA VAL A 86 -13.34 0.17 17.59
C VAL A 86 -12.10 -0.08 18.45
N GLN A 87 -11.72 0.85 19.33
CA GLN A 87 -10.59 0.71 20.25
C GLN A 87 -10.83 -0.32 21.35
N ALA A 88 -12.07 -0.57 21.76
CA ALA A 88 -12.43 -1.58 22.75
C ALA A 88 -12.31 -3.02 22.22
N VAL A 89 -12.49 -3.24 20.91
CA VAL A 89 -12.45 -4.59 20.30
C VAL A 89 -11.02 -5.15 20.31
N PRO A 90 -10.72 -6.39 20.73
CA PRO A 90 -9.37 -6.96 20.63
C PRO A 90 -8.83 -7.01 19.20
N LEU A 91 -7.51 -6.80 19.00
CA LEU A 91 -6.91 -6.75 17.65
C LEU A 91 -7.18 -8.00 16.79
N CYS A 92 -7.27 -9.19 17.40
CA CYS A 92 -7.59 -10.44 16.70
C CYS A 92 -8.96 -10.40 15.99
N GLN A 93 -9.91 -9.60 16.49
CA GLN A 93 -11.25 -9.42 15.93
C GLN A 93 -11.37 -8.22 14.97
N ARG A 94 -10.28 -7.47 14.74
CA ARG A 94 -10.23 -6.31 13.82
C ARG A 94 -9.70 -6.64 12.42
N GLN A 95 -9.51 -7.91 12.09
CA GLN A 95 -8.83 -8.32 10.85
C GLN A 95 -9.65 -8.05 9.58
N THR A 96 -10.96 -8.30 9.62
CA THR A 96 -11.87 -8.09 8.51
C THR A 96 -12.96 -7.10 8.90
N GLN A 97 -13.52 -6.37 7.93
CA GLN A 97 -14.66 -5.48 8.18
C GLN A 97 -15.87 -6.24 8.76
N LEU A 98 -16.03 -7.52 8.40
CA LEU A 98 -17.09 -8.38 8.92
C LEU A 98 -16.88 -8.69 10.42
N SER A 99 -15.69 -9.16 10.79
CA SER A 99 -15.36 -9.45 12.20
C SER A 99 -15.45 -8.18 13.06
N LEU A 100 -14.93 -7.06 12.55
CA LEU A 100 -14.98 -5.80 13.28
C LEU A 100 -16.43 -5.32 13.47
N ALA A 101 -17.28 -5.47 12.45
CA ALA A 101 -18.70 -5.11 12.55
C ALA A 101 -19.42 -5.94 13.62
N ALA A 102 -19.18 -7.26 13.64
CA ALA A 102 -19.77 -8.16 14.63
C ALA A 102 -19.32 -7.82 16.06
N ALA A 103 -18.03 -7.55 16.27
CA ALA A 103 -17.48 -7.27 17.59
C ALA A 103 -17.78 -5.86 18.11
N SER A 104 -17.84 -4.85 17.23
CA SER A 104 -18.11 -3.45 17.62
C SER A 104 -19.60 -3.08 17.60
N GLY A 105 -20.46 -3.92 17.03
CA GLY A 105 -21.88 -3.61 16.77
C GLY A 105 -22.10 -2.55 15.68
N ILE A 106 -21.04 -2.09 15.01
CA ILE A 106 -21.12 -1.07 13.96
C ILE A 106 -21.40 -1.75 12.61
N PRO A 107 -22.42 -1.31 11.84
CA PRO A 107 -22.70 -1.87 10.53
C PRO A 107 -21.50 -1.77 9.57
N ARG A 108 -21.27 -2.81 8.76
CA ARG A 108 -20.16 -2.88 7.79
C ARG A 108 -20.11 -1.68 6.84
N THR A 109 -21.27 -1.21 6.38
CA THR A 109 -21.41 -0.05 5.49
C THR A 109 -20.91 1.24 6.15
N THR A 110 -21.12 1.38 7.45
CA THR A 110 -20.65 2.51 8.25
C THR A 110 -19.13 2.47 8.41
N LEU A 111 -18.56 1.30 8.74
CA LEU A 111 -17.11 1.10 8.77
C LEU A 111 -16.45 1.39 7.40
N GLN A 112 -17.09 0.98 6.30
CA GLN A 112 -16.60 1.26 4.95
C GLN A 112 -16.57 2.77 4.65
N ARG A 113 -17.59 3.52 5.06
CA ARG A 113 -17.60 4.98 4.91
C ARG A 113 -16.47 5.65 5.69
N TYR A 114 -16.25 5.26 6.95
CA TYR A 114 -15.16 5.82 7.75
C TYR A 114 -13.76 5.42 7.28
N LEU A 115 -13.64 4.28 6.58
CA LEU A 115 -12.40 3.92 5.90
C LEU A 115 -12.17 4.75 4.62
N ALA A 116 -13.24 5.13 3.91
CA ALA A 116 -13.15 5.99 2.72
C ALA A 116 -12.86 7.45 3.09
N ASP A 117 -13.41 7.92 4.20
CA ASP A 117 -13.21 9.28 4.76
C ASP A 117 -11.90 9.41 5.55
N GLY A 118 -11.20 8.30 5.79
CA GLY A 118 -9.90 8.29 6.48
C GLY A 118 -9.95 8.35 8.01
N THR A 119 -11.13 8.45 8.62
CA THR A 119 -11.30 8.34 10.09
C THR A 119 -10.77 7.02 10.64
N LEU A 120 -10.98 5.93 9.90
CA LEU A 120 -10.37 4.64 10.15
C LEU A 120 -9.33 4.35 9.07
N ARG A 121 -8.25 3.66 9.42
CA ARG A 121 -7.23 3.22 8.47
C ARG A 121 -7.03 1.72 8.46
N ARG A 122 -6.75 1.16 7.28
CA ARG A 122 -6.22 -0.19 7.17
C ARG A 122 -4.73 -0.17 7.50
N ALA A 123 -4.30 -1.04 8.41
CA ALA A 123 -2.90 -1.23 8.75
C ALA A 123 -2.52 -2.69 8.50
N ALA A 124 -1.35 -2.91 7.92
CA ALA A 124 -0.77 -4.23 7.78
C ALA A 124 0.42 -4.35 8.73
N SER A 125 0.43 -5.39 9.55
CA SER A 125 1.62 -5.80 10.30
C SER A 125 2.32 -6.91 9.54
N ARG A 126 3.64 -6.77 9.37
CA ARG A 126 4.49 -7.83 8.81
C ARG A 126 5.28 -8.46 9.94
N LEU A 127 5.37 -9.78 9.94
CA LEU A 127 6.22 -10.49 10.89
C LEU A 127 7.68 -10.09 10.63
N LYS A 128 8.37 -9.71 11.71
CA LYS A 128 9.81 -9.42 11.70
C LYS A 128 10.54 -10.44 12.58
N PRO A 129 11.79 -10.79 12.27
CA PRO A 129 12.58 -11.67 13.12
C PRO A 129 12.66 -11.12 14.55
N ALA A 130 12.55 -12.00 15.55
CA ALA A 130 12.74 -11.60 16.94
C ALA A 130 14.19 -11.17 17.19
N LEU A 131 14.37 -10.01 17.84
CA LEU A 131 15.68 -9.48 18.21
C LEU A 131 15.93 -9.68 19.70
N THR A 132 16.99 -10.40 20.04
CA THR A 132 17.49 -10.50 21.41
C THR A 132 18.15 -9.19 21.83
N ALA A 133 18.41 -9.00 23.13
CA ALA A 133 19.15 -7.83 23.61
C ALA A 133 20.52 -7.70 22.92
N GLY A 134 21.24 -8.80 22.74
CA GLY A 134 22.52 -8.82 22.02
C GLY A 134 22.40 -8.39 20.56
N HIS A 135 21.34 -8.80 19.84
CA HIS A 135 21.12 -8.32 18.47
C HIS A 135 20.89 -6.80 18.44
N LYS A 136 20.11 -6.27 19.39
CA LYS A 136 19.85 -4.82 19.48
C LYS A 136 21.13 -4.03 19.74
N THR A 137 21.98 -4.48 20.65
CA THR A 137 23.26 -3.83 20.95
C THR A 137 24.17 -3.80 19.72
N LYS A 138 24.33 -4.93 19.03
CA LYS A 138 25.15 -5.00 17.80
C LYS A 138 24.62 -4.07 16.69
N ARG A 139 23.30 -4.03 16.52
CA ARG A 139 22.65 -3.12 15.56
C ARG A 139 22.82 -1.66 15.92
N LEU A 140 22.75 -1.31 17.21
CA LEU A 140 22.99 0.06 17.68
C LEU A 140 24.45 0.46 17.45
N GLN A 141 25.40 -0.40 17.82
CA GLN A 141 26.83 -0.17 17.55
C GLN A 141 27.11 0.03 16.06
N TRP A 142 26.48 -0.79 15.21
CA TRP A 142 26.56 -0.61 13.76
C TRP A 142 26.03 0.74 13.29
N ALA A 143 24.85 1.14 13.77
CA ALA A 143 24.27 2.43 13.43
C ALA A 143 25.16 3.60 13.88
N LEU A 144 25.70 3.53 15.11
CA LEU A 144 26.62 4.54 15.64
C LEU A 144 27.92 4.63 14.84
N ALA A 145 28.43 3.50 14.32
CA ALA A 145 29.60 3.49 13.45
C ALA A 145 29.38 4.18 12.08
N HIS A 146 28.14 4.53 11.74
CA HIS A 146 27.78 5.32 10.57
C HIS A 146 27.40 6.77 10.93
N VAL A 147 27.69 7.20 12.16
CA VAL A 147 27.50 8.58 12.61
C VAL A 147 28.88 9.18 12.89
N ASP A 148 29.25 10.14 12.06
CA ASP A 148 30.52 10.86 12.18
C ASP A 148 30.31 12.14 12.98
N LEU A 149 31.21 12.41 13.94
CA LEU A 149 31.37 13.71 14.55
C LEU A 149 32.66 14.34 14.02
N PRO A 150 32.58 15.25 13.03
CA PRO A 150 33.78 15.89 12.50
C PRO A 150 34.50 16.67 13.62
N LEU A 151 35.84 16.62 13.65
CA LEU A 151 36.62 17.36 14.64
C LEU A 151 36.25 18.85 14.62
N GLY A 152 35.88 19.39 15.79
CA GLY A 152 35.43 20.79 15.94
C GLY A 152 33.97 21.03 15.52
N GLY A 153 33.25 20.02 15.05
CA GLY A 153 31.84 20.10 14.68
C GLY A 153 30.93 20.08 15.92
N ARG A 154 29.91 20.94 15.91
CA ARG A 154 28.83 20.95 16.93
C ARG A 154 27.68 19.98 16.62
N MET A 155 27.69 19.33 15.45
CA MET A 155 26.59 18.48 14.98
C MET A 155 27.11 17.17 14.40
N TYR A 156 26.41 16.09 14.75
CA TYR A 156 26.58 14.77 14.15
C TYR A 156 26.17 14.76 12.68
N ARG A 157 26.90 14.01 11.86
CA ARG A 157 26.59 13.79 10.44
C ARG A 157 26.49 12.30 10.16
N MET A 158 25.60 11.91 9.25
CA MET A 158 25.55 10.53 8.79
C MET A 158 26.69 10.29 7.79
N HIS A 159 27.33 9.13 7.91
CA HIS A 159 28.37 8.68 6.99
C HIS A 159 27.85 8.69 5.55
N HIS A 160 28.66 9.16 4.60
CA HIS A 160 28.22 9.34 3.23
C HIS A 160 28.12 8.01 2.45
N MET A 161 28.76 6.92 2.91
CA MET A 161 28.71 5.59 2.28
C MET A 161 29.09 5.60 0.79
N TYR A 162 29.94 6.54 0.36
CA TYR A 162 30.43 6.60 -1.02
C TYR A 162 31.50 5.54 -1.32
N ASP A 163 32.09 4.99 -0.28
CA ASP A 163 33.03 3.88 -0.23
C ASP A 163 32.35 2.52 0.01
N THR A 164 31.04 2.51 0.28
CA THR A 164 30.31 1.28 0.62
C THR A 164 29.63 0.68 -0.60
N VAL A 165 29.80 -0.63 -0.76
CA VAL A 165 29.18 -1.48 -1.77
C VAL A 165 28.36 -2.54 -1.04
N HIS A 166 27.10 -2.71 -1.40
CA HIS A 166 26.24 -3.76 -0.87
C HIS A 166 26.22 -4.95 -1.82
N ILE A 167 26.35 -6.15 -1.26
CA ILE A 167 26.22 -7.41 -1.98
C ILE A 167 25.17 -8.30 -1.31
N ASP A 168 24.39 -9.00 -2.13
CA ASP A 168 23.35 -9.92 -1.65
C ASP A 168 22.92 -10.93 -2.73
N GLU A 169 22.43 -12.08 -2.29
CA GLU A 169 21.82 -13.10 -3.14
C GLU A 169 20.29 -12.99 -3.15
N LYS A 170 19.72 -12.87 -4.36
CA LYS A 170 18.26 -12.78 -4.52
C LYS A 170 17.72 -13.83 -5.48
N TRP A 171 16.64 -14.48 -5.04
CA TRP A 171 15.86 -15.40 -5.88
C TRP A 171 14.85 -14.62 -6.73
N PHE A 172 14.96 -14.76 -8.05
CA PHE A 172 13.99 -14.22 -9.01
C PHE A 172 13.10 -15.34 -9.55
N ASN A 173 11.79 -15.13 -9.50
CA ASN A 173 10.82 -16.05 -10.11
C ASN A 173 10.71 -15.73 -11.61
N LEU A 174 10.70 -16.76 -12.46
CA LEU A 174 10.54 -16.61 -13.91
C LEU A 174 9.22 -15.91 -14.29
N TYR A 175 8.17 -16.13 -13.50
CA TYR A 175 6.90 -15.41 -13.63
C TYR A 175 6.26 -15.13 -12.26
N LYS A 176 5.48 -14.05 -12.18
CA LYS A 176 4.76 -13.66 -10.95
C LYS A 176 3.58 -14.61 -10.71
N GLY A 177 3.45 -15.12 -9.48
CA GLY A 177 2.29 -15.96 -9.09
C GLY A 177 0.95 -15.21 -9.10
N THR A 178 0.99 -13.87 -9.04
CA THR A 178 -0.18 -13.01 -9.19
C THR A 178 0.23 -11.78 -9.97
N THR A 179 -0.44 -11.54 -11.10
CA THR A 179 -0.27 -10.36 -11.94
C THR A 179 -1.63 -9.68 -12.04
N LYS A 180 -1.68 -8.36 -11.83
CA LYS A 180 -2.90 -7.58 -12.04
C LYS A 180 -2.88 -7.06 -13.47
N TYR A 181 -3.99 -7.23 -14.17
CA TYR A 181 -4.20 -6.74 -15.53
C TYR A 181 -5.34 -5.73 -15.51
N TYR A 182 -5.21 -4.65 -16.28
CA TYR A 182 -6.35 -3.81 -16.64
C TYR A 182 -6.89 -4.36 -17.95
N LEU A 183 -8.17 -4.74 -17.97
CA LEU A 183 -8.84 -5.32 -19.13
C LEU A 183 -10.08 -4.49 -19.44
N THR A 184 -10.46 -4.43 -20.71
CA THR A 184 -11.76 -3.85 -21.09
C THR A 184 -12.90 -4.76 -20.61
N ALA A 185 -14.12 -4.21 -20.50
CA ALA A 185 -15.27 -4.98 -20.00
C ALA A 185 -15.62 -6.20 -20.88
N SER A 186 -15.22 -6.18 -22.16
CA SER A 186 -15.41 -7.25 -23.13
C SER A 186 -14.27 -8.26 -23.18
N GLU A 187 -13.12 -7.97 -22.58
CA GLU A 187 -11.93 -8.83 -22.64
C GLU A 187 -11.98 -9.94 -21.59
N GLN A 188 -11.65 -11.16 -22.01
CA GLN A 188 -11.44 -12.27 -21.10
C GLN A 188 -9.95 -12.47 -20.84
N LEU A 189 -9.58 -12.64 -19.57
CA LEU A 189 -8.21 -12.94 -19.18
C LEU A 189 -7.85 -14.38 -19.57
N LEU A 190 -6.73 -14.56 -20.26
CA LEU A 190 -6.18 -15.89 -20.53
C LEU A 190 -5.92 -16.67 -19.25
N TYR A 191 -6.43 -17.90 -19.20
CA TYR A 191 -6.24 -18.79 -18.06
C TYR A 191 -4.77 -19.20 -17.94
N ARG A 192 -4.16 -18.92 -16.78
CA ARG A 192 -2.79 -19.29 -16.45
C ARG A 192 -2.79 -20.44 -15.44
N ALA A 193 -2.39 -21.62 -15.88
CA ALA A 193 -2.26 -22.80 -15.02
C ALA A 193 -0.78 -23.13 -14.72
N CYS A 194 -0.52 -23.55 -13.49
CA CYS A 194 0.69 -24.28 -13.13
C CYS A 194 0.30 -25.38 -12.13
N PRO A 195 0.89 -26.59 -12.21
CA PRO A 195 0.55 -27.68 -11.29
C PRO A 195 0.73 -27.31 -9.81
N ASN A 196 1.79 -26.57 -9.47
CA ASN A 196 2.02 -26.06 -8.12
C ASN A 196 2.86 -24.78 -8.15
N LYS A 197 2.38 -23.73 -7.47
CA LYS A 197 3.03 -22.42 -7.37
C LYS A 197 4.39 -22.46 -6.67
N LYS A 198 4.66 -23.50 -5.86
CA LYS A 198 5.98 -23.70 -5.22
C LYS A 198 7.07 -24.06 -6.23
N TYR A 199 6.70 -24.67 -7.36
CA TYR A 199 7.64 -25.09 -8.42
C TYR A 199 7.74 -24.12 -9.59
N ILE A 200 7.31 -22.86 -9.40
CA ILE A 200 7.66 -21.80 -10.35
C ILE A 200 9.19 -21.75 -10.43
N ALA A 201 9.73 -21.88 -11.65
CA ALA A 201 11.16 -21.83 -11.88
C ALA A 201 11.73 -20.53 -11.30
N LYS A 202 12.81 -20.66 -10.51
CA LYS A 202 13.51 -19.54 -9.91
C LYS A 202 14.95 -19.56 -10.36
N VAL A 203 15.61 -18.41 -10.35
CA VAL A 203 17.05 -18.29 -10.56
C VAL A 203 17.61 -17.41 -9.47
N MET A 204 18.70 -17.85 -8.85
CA MET A 204 19.42 -17.07 -7.83
C MET A 204 20.43 -16.17 -8.53
N PHE A 205 20.51 -14.92 -8.11
CA PHE A 205 21.49 -13.96 -8.61
C PHE A 205 22.26 -13.34 -7.47
N LEU A 206 23.57 -13.16 -7.65
CA LEU A 206 24.39 -12.30 -6.82
C LEU A 206 24.31 -10.89 -7.38
N ALA A 207 23.80 -9.95 -6.60
CA ALA A 207 23.65 -8.55 -7.00
C ALA A 207 24.59 -7.67 -6.19
N VAL A 208 25.17 -6.66 -6.86
CA VAL A 208 26.11 -5.72 -6.24
C VAL A 208 25.73 -4.30 -6.64
N VAL A 209 25.50 -3.47 -5.63
CA VAL A 209 25.11 -2.06 -5.80
C VAL A 209 25.88 -1.15 -4.86
N ALA A 210 26.07 0.09 -5.26
CA ALA A 210 26.66 1.15 -4.46
C ALA A 210 25.77 2.39 -4.52
N ARG A 211 26.09 3.39 -3.68
CA ARG A 211 25.34 4.64 -3.67
C ARG A 211 25.44 5.38 -5.02
N PRO A 212 24.32 5.67 -5.70
CA PRO A 212 24.32 6.49 -6.91
C PRO A 212 24.94 7.87 -6.66
N ARG A 213 25.80 8.34 -7.56
CA ARG A 213 26.46 9.65 -7.47
C ARG A 213 26.90 10.19 -8.82
N TYR A 214 27.19 11.48 -8.90
CA TYR A 214 27.86 12.03 -10.07
C TYR A 214 29.35 11.64 -10.06
N ASP A 215 29.84 11.12 -11.17
CA ASP A 215 31.25 10.83 -11.39
C ASP A 215 31.90 12.00 -12.15
N PHE A 216 32.69 12.79 -11.44
CA PHE A 216 33.40 13.94 -12.00
C PHE A 216 34.47 13.56 -13.02
N HIS A 217 35.08 12.37 -12.91
CA HIS A 217 36.10 11.92 -13.86
C HIS A 217 35.48 11.51 -15.19
N ARG A 218 34.35 10.79 -15.14
CA ARG A 218 33.61 10.36 -16.34
C ARG A 218 32.58 11.38 -16.83
N LYS A 219 32.38 12.47 -16.09
CA LYS A 219 31.37 13.53 -16.34
C LYS A 219 29.95 12.96 -16.55
N GLN A 220 29.59 11.91 -15.82
CA GLN A 220 28.30 11.22 -15.96
C GLN A 220 27.73 10.81 -14.59
N HIS A 221 26.42 10.57 -14.53
CA HIS A 221 25.79 10.01 -13.34
C HIS A 221 26.02 8.49 -13.27
N PHE A 222 26.62 8.04 -12.17
CA PHE A 222 26.68 6.63 -11.80
C PHE A 222 25.37 6.24 -11.11
N ASP A 223 24.69 5.24 -11.66
CA ASP A 223 23.37 4.79 -11.24
C ASP A 223 23.39 3.83 -10.03
N GLY A 224 24.58 3.56 -9.48
CA GLY A 224 24.77 2.66 -8.35
C GLY A 224 24.90 1.19 -8.73
N LYS A 225 24.67 0.80 -10.00
CA LYS A 225 24.68 -0.61 -10.39
C LYS A 225 26.08 -1.05 -10.77
N ILE A 226 26.61 -2.05 -10.05
CA ILE A 226 27.93 -2.62 -10.35
C ILE A 226 27.76 -3.90 -11.17
N GLY A 227 26.94 -4.83 -10.71
CA GLY A 227 26.72 -6.06 -11.46
C GLY A 227 25.64 -6.95 -10.87
N ILE A 228 25.20 -7.88 -11.70
CA ILE A 228 24.29 -8.95 -11.32
C ILE A 228 24.69 -10.20 -12.08
N TRP A 229 24.88 -11.32 -11.38
CA TRP A 229 25.35 -12.57 -11.99
C TRP A 229 24.47 -13.75 -11.57
N PRO A 230 23.99 -14.57 -12.53
CA PRO A 230 23.21 -15.75 -12.20
C PRO A 230 24.10 -16.82 -11.59
N ILE A 231 23.64 -17.45 -10.52
CA ILE A 231 24.32 -18.56 -9.85
C ILE A 231 23.76 -19.86 -10.43
N VAL A 232 24.27 -20.21 -11.61
CA VAL A 232 23.77 -21.33 -12.41
C VAL A 232 24.92 -22.12 -13.06
N GLU A 233 24.64 -23.37 -13.36
CA GLU A 233 25.51 -24.26 -14.12
C GLU A 233 24.77 -24.81 -15.34
N LYS A 234 25.49 -25.06 -16.43
CA LYS A 234 24.95 -25.74 -17.61
C LYS A 234 25.27 -27.23 -17.48
N ILE A 235 24.24 -28.06 -17.35
CA ILE A 235 24.36 -29.52 -17.27
C ILE A 235 23.56 -30.16 -18.40
N GLU A 236 24.08 -31.25 -18.96
CA GLU A 236 23.35 -32.06 -19.94
C GLU A 236 22.13 -32.77 -19.34
N ALA A 237 21.05 -32.82 -20.13
CA ALA A 237 19.84 -33.55 -19.77
C ALA A 237 20.12 -35.06 -19.69
N LEU A 238 20.16 -35.62 -18.48
CA LEU A 238 20.34 -37.07 -18.30
C LEU A 238 19.14 -37.90 -18.78
N ARG A 239 17.94 -37.31 -18.83
CA ARG A 239 16.69 -37.95 -19.23
C ARG A 239 15.97 -37.10 -20.27
N SER A 240 15.34 -37.77 -21.24
CA SER A 240 14.36 -37.14 -22.13
C SER A 240 13.09 -36.78 -21.36
N SER A 241 12.38 -35.78 -21.84
CA SER A 241 11.05 -35.40 -21.39
C SER A 241 10.25 -34.90 -22.58
N ILE A 242 8.94 -34.73 -22.41
CA ILE A 242 8.04 -34.20 -23.45
C ILE A 242 8.59 -32.90 -24.09
N ASN A 243 9.24 -32.05 -23.30
CA ASN A 243 9.69 -30.73 -23.74
C ASN A 243 11.19 -30.66 -24.10
N ARG A 244 11.96 -31.76 -23.98
CA ARG A 244 13.40 -31.77 -24.30
C ARG A 244 13.97 -33.19 -24.46
N PRO A 245 14.79 -33.45 -25.48
CA PRO A 245 15.51 -34.72 -25.62
C PRO A 245 16.65 -34.87 -24.59
N LYS A 246 17.18 -36.09 -24.46
CA LYS A 246 18.38 -36.39 -23.66
C LYS A 246 19.60 -35.69 -24.31
N GLY A 247 20.54 -35.20 -23.50
CA GLY A 247 21.75 -34.51 -23.96
C GLY A 247 21.58 -32.99 -24.18
N THR A 248 20.36 -32.44 -24.12
CA THR A 248 20.19 -30.98 -24.23
C THR A 248 20.84 -30.26 -23.03
N MET A 249 21.62 -29.21 -23.31
CA MET A 249 22.21 -28.37 -22.27
C MET A 249 21.14 -27.58 -21.52
N ILE A 250 21.03 -27.82 -20.22
CA ILE A 250 20.05 -27.18 -19.34
C ILE A 250 20.78 -26.31 -18.33
N THR A 251 20.23 -25.13 -18.08
CA THR A 251 20.69 -24.27 -16.98
C THR A 251 20.00 -24.70 -15.68
N LYS A 252 20.77 -25.08 -14.68
CA LYS A 252 20.29 -25.41 -13.33
C LYS A 252 20.86 -24.43 -12.31
N ASN A 253 20.13 -24.19 -11.23
CA ASN A 253 20.64 -23.38 -10.12
C ASN A 253 21.65 -24.19 -9.33
N VAL A 254 22.70 -23.51 -8.89
CA VAL A 254 23.69 -24.05 -7.97
C VAL A 254 23.44 -23.46 -6.58
N SER A 255 23.62 -24.25 -5.54
CA SER A 255 23.59 -23.73 -4.17
C SER A 255 24.82 -22.88 -3.93
N MET A 256 24.68 -21.74 -3.25
CA MET A 256 25.84 -20.92 -2.89
C MET A 256 26.67 -21.66 -1.83
N THR A 257 27.92 -21.95 -2.15
CA THR A 257 28.94 -22.44 -1.21
C THR A 257 29.96 -21.33 -0.98
N ILE A 258 30.72 -21.39 0.11
CA ILE A 258 31.78 -20.40 0.38
C ILE A 258 32.84 -20.35 -0.74
N THR A 259 33.16 -21.50 -1.33
CA THR A 259 34.10 -21.59 -2.46
C THR A 259 33.56 -20.91 -3.71
N LEU A 260 32.28 -21.10 -4.02
CA LEU A 260 31.64 -20.45 -5.14
C LEU A 260 31.51 -18.95 -4.89
N TYR A 261 31.11 -18.55 -3.68
CA TYR A 261 31.00 -17.15 -3.28
C TYR A 261 32.34 -16.41 -3.44
N ARG A 262 33.42 -16.97 -2.88
CA ARG A 262 34.77 -16.44 -3.02
C ARG A 262 35.18 -16.31 -4.49
N LYS A 263 34.90 -17.34 -5.30
CA LYS A 263 35.17 -17.31 -6.75
C LYS A 263 34.42 -16.15 -7.44
N PHE A 264 33.14 -15.95 -7.12
CA PHE A 264 32.36 -14.83 -7.66
C PHE A 264 32.93 -13.48 -7.22
N LEU A 265 33.38 -13.35 -5.96
CA LEU A 265 33.99 -12.11 -5.48
C LEU A 265 35.23 -11.74 -6.30
N VAL A 266 36.17 -12.67 -6.44
CA VAL A 266 37.46 -12.44 -7.12
C VAL A 266 37.27 -12.29 -8.63
N GLU A 267 36.53 -13.19 -9.29
CA GLU A 267 36.43 -13.21 -10.75
C GLU A 267 35.44 -12.19 -11.32
N LYS A 268 34.44 -11.76 -10.53
CA LYS A 268 33.32 -10.94 -11.02
C LYS A 268 33.17 -9.64 -10.26
N VAL A 269 33.06 -9.70 -8.94
CA VAL A 269 32.69 -8.53 -8.12
C VAL A 269 33.82 -7.51 -8.06
N PHE A 270 35.02 -7.90 -7.61
CA PHE A 270 36.14 -6.97 -7.44
C PHE A 270 36.55 -6.30 -8.76
N PRO A 271 36.71 -7.01 -9.89
CA PRO A 271 36.97 -6.38 -11.18
C PRO A 271 35.86 -5.41 -11.60
N SER A 272 34.59 -5.74 -11.30
CA SER A 272 33.47 -4.86 -11.65
C SER A 272 33.41 -3.61 -10.79
N ILE A 273 33.77 -3.70 -9.50
CA ILE A 273 33.94 -2.55 -8.62
C ILE A 273 35.02 -1.64 -9.19
N GLN A 274 36.21 -2.18 -9.49
CA GLN A 274 37.33 -1.42 -10.04
C GLN A 274 36.98 -0.75 -11.38
N ALA A 275 36.23 -1.44 -12.24
CA ALA A 275 35.86 -0.97 -13.56
C ALA A 275 34.73 0.07 -13.57
N LYS A 276 33.78 0.02 -12.61
CA LYS A 276 32.56 0.83 -12.67
C LYS A 276 32.42 1.83 -11.53
N MET A 277 32.97 1.54 -10.36
CA MET A 277 32.76 2.37 -9.18
C MET A 277 33.52 3.69 -9.31
N PRO A 278 32.85 4.84 -9.12
CA PRO A 278 33.49 6.15 -9.19
C PRO A 278 34.23 6.48 -7.89
N ALA A 279 35.21 5.67 -7.53
CA ALA A 279 36.04 5.85 -6.33
C ALA A 279 37.46 6.33 -6.72
N ARG A 280 38.12 7.03 -5.78
CA ARG A 280 39.51 7.44 -5.99
C ARG A 280 40.39 6.19 -5.86
N ARG A 281 41.38 6.07 -6.76
CA ARG A 281 42.50 5.15 -6.50
C ARG A 281 43.10 5.51 -5.14
N TRP A 282 43.50 4.50 -4.36
CA TRP A 282 43.97 4.59 -2.97
C TRP A 282 42.90 4.79 -1.89
N SER A 283 41.60 4.81 -2.24
CA SER A 283 40.53 4.73 -1.24
C SER A 283 40.16 3.28 -0.92
N THR A 284 39.85 3.03 0.34
CA THR A 284 39.32 1.73 0.77
C THR A 284 37.84 1.64 0.41
N VAL A 285 37.45 0.56 -0.27
CA VAL A 285 36.06 0.22 -0.54
C VAL A 285 35.63 -0.87 0.41
N VAL A 286 34.46 -0.70 1.04
CA VAL A 286 33.88 -1.68 1.96
C VAL A 286 32.75 -2.40 1.25
N VAL A 287 32.88 -3.71 1.10
CA VAL A 287 31.83 -4.60 0.59
C VAL A 287 31.04 -5.15 1.77
N GLN A 288 29.85 -4.61 1.98
CA GLN A 288 28.92 -5.06 3.01
C GLN A 288 28.12 -6.27 2.52
N GLN A 289 28.19 -7.35 3.28
CA GLN A 289 27.44 -8.59 3.08
C GLN A 289 26.63 -8.97 4.32
N ASP A 290 25.71 -9.91 4.16
CA ASP A 290 25.03 -10.53 5.31
C ASP A 290 25.94 -11.54 6.05
N ASN A 291 25.48 -12.06 7.20
CA ASN A 291 26.24 -13.02 8.00
C ASN A 291 25.75 -14.47 7.80
N ALA A 292 25.37 -14.85 6.57
CA ALA A 292 24.96 -16.21 6.23
C ALA A 292 26.16 -17.17 6.20
N GLY A 293 25.91 -18.46 6.45
CA GLY A 293 26.94 -19.50 6.51
C GLY A 293 27.89 -19.62 5.31
N PRO A 294 27.48 -19.40 4.03
CA PRO A 294 28.40 -19.45 2.91
C PRO A 294 29.22 -18.16 2.71
N HIS A 295 29.03 -17.13 3.52
CA HIS A 295 29.77 -15.88 3.37
C HIS A 295 31.14 -15.95 4.00
N VAL A 296 32.04 -15.12 3.47
CA VAL A 296 33.44 -15.05 3.89
C VAL A 296 33.57 -14.26 5.19
N LEU A 297 34.64 -14.47 5.94
CA LEU A 297 34.93 -13.67 7.11
C LEU A 297 35.48 -12.29 6.70
N GLU A 298 35.36 -11.30 7.57
CA GLU A 298 35.90 -9.95 7.30
C GLU A 298 37.42 -9.95 7.10
N ASN A 299 38.13 -10.84 7.80
CA ASN A 299 39.60 -10.94 7.81
C ASN A 299 40.12 -12.09 6.93
N ASP A 300 39.45 -12.39 5.82
CA ASP A 300 39.88 -13.43 4.88
C ASP A 300 41.14 -12.96 4.12
N ALA A 301 42.30 -13.54 4.45
CA ALA A 301 43.61 -13.10 3.96
C ALA A 301 43.77 -13.26 2.43
N GLU A 302 43.13 -14.26 1.83
CA GLU A 302 43.15 -14.44 0.37
C GLU A 302 42.42 -13.27 -0.29
N LEU A 303 41.22 -12.94 0.20
CA LEU A 303 40.44 -11.82 -0.33
C LEU A 303 41.07 -10.45 -0.06
N GLU A 304 41.76 -10.27 1.06
CA GLU A 304 42.51 -9.04 1.29
C GLU A 304 43.64 -8.84 0.28
N THR A 305 44.26 -9.93 -0.17
CA THR A 305 45.33 -9.89 -1.18
C THR A 305 44.75 -9.57 -2.55
N GLU A 306 43.71 -10.30 -2.95
CA GLU A 306 42.99 -10.08 -4.23
C GLU A 306 42.29 -8.71 -4.29
N GLY A 307 41.88 -8.17 -3.14
CA GLY A 307 41.28 -6.83 -3.02
C GLY A 307 42.29 -5.69 -3.11
N LYS A 308 43.60 -5.97 -3.06
CA LYS A 308 44.70 -4.99 -3.10
C LYS A 308 45.40 -4.98 -4.46
N VAL A 309 44.64 -4.73 -5.52
CA VAL A 309 45.13 -4.70 -6.91
C VAL A 309 44.99 -3.28 -7.48
N ASP A 310 45.99 -2.83 -8.25
CA ASP A 310 45.99 -1.54 -8.96
C ASP A 310 45.68 -0.30 -8.09
N GLY A 311 46.16 -0.31 -6.84
CA GLY A 311 45.95 0.78 -5.89
C GLY A 311 44.54 0.81 -5.28
N TRP A 312 43.72 -0.21 -5.49
CA TRP A 312 42.48 -0.41 -4.74
C TRP A 312 42.77 -1.11 -3.42
N SER A 313 41.88 -0.91 -2.45
CA SER A 313 41.85 -1.71 -1.23
C SER A 313 40.40 -2.06 -0.95
N ILE A 314 39.99 -3.29 -1.27
CA ILE A 314 38.62 -3.77 -1.04
C ILE A 314 38.62 -4.60 0.25
N LYS A 315 37.70 -4.30 1.16
CA LYS A 315 37.51 -5.00 2.44
C LYS A 315 36.10 -5.52 2.59
N MET A 316 35.95 -6.73 3.10
CA MET A 316 34.65 -7.31 3.42
C MET A 316 34.17 -6.80 4.79
N ARG A 317 32.85 -6.60 4.94
CA ARG A 317 32.23 -6.25 6.21
C ARG A 317 30.91 -6.98 6.37
N CYS A 318 30.74 -7.66 7.50
CA CYS A 318 29.55 -8.43 7.84
C CYS A 318 28.58 -7.55 8.63
N GLN A 319 27.36 -7.42 8.12
CA GLN A 319 26.33 -6.68 8.84
C GLN A 319 25.83 -7.46 10.09
N PRO A 320 25.23 -6.77 11.08
CA PRO A 320 24.72 -7.41 12.28
C PRO A 320 23.65 -8.47 11.97
N PRO A 321 23.62 -9.60 12.71
CA PRO A 321 22.64 -10.66 12.48
C PRO A 321 21.19 -10.15 12.46
N ARG A 322 20.36 -10.75 11.59
CA ARG A 322 18.92 -10.44 11.45
C ARG A 322 18.65 -8.95 11.13
N SER A 323 19.43 -8.37 10.24
CA SER A 323 19.32 -6.95 9.88
C SER A 323 19.18 -6.68 8.39
N PRO A 324 18.15 -7.24 7.74
CA PRO A 324 17.90 -7.00 6.32
C PRO A 324 17.64 -5.51 6.04
N ASP A 325 17.11 -4.77 7.01
CA ASP A 325 16.87 -3.33 6.91
C ASP A 325 18.14 -2.47 6.84
N LEU A 326 19.32 -3.07 7.03
CA LEU A 326 20.62 -2.40 6.89
C LEU A 326 21.26 -2.65 5.52
N ASN A 327 20.64 -3.47 4.66
CA ASN A 327 21.07 -3.74 3.31
C ASN A 327 20.07 -3.13 2.31
N VAL A 328 20.55 -2.42 1.31
CA VAL A 328 19.69 -1.81 0.28
C VAL A 328 19.14 -2.83 -0.72
N LEU A 329 19.71 -4.04 -0.76
CA LEU A 329 19.30 -5.11 -1.67
C LEU A 329 18.11 -5.94 -1.17
N ASP A 330 17.75 -5.84 0.11
CA ASP A 330 16.69 -6.62 0.76
C ASP A 330 15.28 -6.01 0.57
#